data_AF-A0A2V7HJ87-F1
#
_entry.id   AF-A0A2V7HJ87-F1
#
_cell.length_a   1.000
_cell.length_b   1.000
_cell.length_c   1.000
_cell.angle_alpha   90.00
_cell.angle_beta   90.00
_cell.angle_gamma   90.00
#
_symmetry.space_group_name_H-M   'P 1'
#
loop_
_entity.id
_entity.type
_entity.pdbx_description
1 polymer ?
#
loop_
_entity_poly.entity_id
_entity_poly.type
_entity_poly.pdbx_seq_one_letter_code
_entity_poly.pdbx_strand_id
1 'polypeptide(L)'
;MDFELLVGIFPQVLLDGLLLGFMYALIALGYTMVYGVLEFINFAHSEIFIVGAFVGAEILLSLKNAGALETLPWPLVLLGVMLAGMLASGALAVSIERIAYRPLRAAPRLIPLISAIGMSFFLQDVIRLVESLWRNAFNLVYP
;
A
#
# COMPACT_ATOMS: atom_id res chain seq x y z
N MET A 1 21.51 -30.81 11.86
CA MET A 1 20.40 -29.85 11.63
C MET A 1 19.36 -30.19 12.66
N ASP A 2 19.24 -29.37 13.70
CA ASP A 2 18.59 -29.75 14.94
C ASP A 2 17.06 -29.76 14.76
N PHE A 3 16.44 -30.93 14.98
CA PHE A 3 14.99 -31.12 14.82
C PHE A 3 14.18 -30.16 15.70
N GLU A 4 14.69 -29.81 16.88
CA GLU A 4 14.10 -28.81 17.77
C GLU A 4 14.03 -27.41 17.14
N LEU A 5 15.07 -27.04 16.38
CA LEU A 5 15.10 -25.76 15.68
C LEU A 5 14.04 -25.71 14.57
N LEU A 6 13.85 -26.82 13.86
CA LEU A 6 12.82 -26.95 12.82
C LEU A 6 11.41 -26.83 13.43
N VAL A 7 11.13 -27.54 14.53
CA VAL A 7 9.84 -27.45 15.24
C VAL A 7 9.61 -26.05 15.82
N GLY A 8 10.68 -25.37 16.27
CA GLY A 8 10.60 -24.00 16.79
C GLY A 8 10.23 -22.95 15.74
N ILE A 9 10.80 -23.01 14.54
CA ILE A 9 10.54 -22.00 13.48
C ILE A 9 9.30 -22.30 12.63
N PHE A 10 8.86 -23.55 12.58
CA PHE A 10 7.79 -23.98 11.68
C PHE A 10 6.48 -23.17 11.82
N PRO A 11 5.97 -22.86 13.04
CA PRO A 11 4.75 -22.06 13.18
C PRO A 11 4.88 -20.65 12.61
N GLN A 12 6.04 -20.02 12.78
CA GLN A 12 6.31 -18.68 12.27
C GLN A 12 6.39 -18.68 10.75
N VAL A 13 7.16 -19.62 10.16
CA VAL A 13 7.28 -19.75 8.70
C VAL A 13 5.92 -20.02 8.05
N LEU A 14 5.08 -20.84 8.69
CA LEU A 14 3.73 -21.09 8.21
C LEU A 14 2.87 -19.82 8.23
N LEU A 15 2.95 -19.04 9.31
CA LEU A 15 2.23 -17.77 9.44
C LEU A 15 2.72 -16.75 8.41
N ASP A 16 4.04 -16.61 8.23
CA ASP A 16 4.63 -15.71 7.24
C ASP A 16 4.21 -16.07 5.82
N GLY A 17 4.18 -17.37 5.50
CA GLY A 17 3.67 -17.87 4.22
C GLY A 17 2.19 -17.55 4.00
N LEU A 18 1.37 -17.71 5.04
CA LEU A 18 -0.06 -17.33 4.98
C LEU A 18 -0.23 -15.82 4.79
N LEU A 19 0.50 -14.98 5.54
CA LEU A 19 0.45 -13.53 5.42
C LEU A 19 0.80 -13.07 4.00
N LEU A 20 1.87 -13.64 3.42
CA LEU A 20 2.27 -13.35 2.05
C LEU A 20 1.22 -13.82 1.04
N GLY A 21 0.64 -15.02 1.25
CA GLY A 21 -0.46 -15.54 0.44
C GLY A 21 -1.69 -14.65 0.47
N PHE A 22 -2.09 -14.16 1.66
CA PHE A 22 -3.20 -13.21 1.81
C PHE A 22 -2.90 -11.88 1.11
N MET A 23 -1.67 -11.37 1.21
CA MET A 23 -1.27 -10.16 0.49
C MET A 23 -1.44 -10.33 -1.02
N TYR A 24 -0.94 -11.42 -1.60
CA TYR A 24 -1.11 -11.69 -3.03
C TYR A 24 -2.58 -11.92 -3.42
N ALA A 25 -3.35 -12.62 -2.58
CA ALA A 25 -4.78 -12.82 -2.81
C ALA A 25 -5.56 -11.50 -2.79
N LEU A 26 -5.24 -10.59 -1.87
CA LEU A 26 -5.86 -9.27 -1.79
C LEU A 26 -5.51 -8.39 -2.98
N ILE A 27 -4.25 -8.40 -3.42
CA ILE A 27 -3.82 -7.66 -4.62
C ILE A 27 -4.53 -8.21 -5.87
N ALA A 28 -4.59 -9.53 -6.03
CA ALA A 28 -5.30 -10.17 -7.14
C ALA A 28 -6.80 -9.82 -7.11
N LEU A 29 -7.44 -9.92 -5.95
CA LEU A 29 -8.85 -9.56 -5.78
C LEU A 29 -9.09 -8.09 -6.12
N GLY A 30 -8.27 -7.17 -5.62
CA GLY A 30 -8.34 -5.75 -5.95
C GLY A 30 -8.23 -5.50 -7.45
N TYR A 31 -7.26 -6.14 -8.11
CA TYR A 31 -7.05 -5.99 -9.54
C TYR A 31 -8.22 -6.52 -10.38
N THR A 32 -8.79 -7.67 -10.01
CA THR A 32 -9.98 -8.23 -10.70
C THR A 32 -11.22 -7.35 -10.52
N MET A 33 -11.40 -6.75 -9.33
CA MET A 33 -12.51 -5.84 -9.05
C MET A 33 -12.40 -4.53 -9.84
N VAL A 34 -11.20 -3.94 -9.89
CA VAL A 34 -10.94 -2.70 -10.63
C VAL A 34 -11.11 -2.93 -12.13
N TYR A 35 -10.51 -3.99 -12.67
CA TYR A 35 -10.65 -4.34 -14.08
C TYR A 35 -12.10 -4.71 -14.44
N GLY A 36 -12.80 -5.42 -13.55
CA GLY A 36 -14.21 -5.80 -13.76
C GLY A 36 -15.16 -4.62 -13.86
N VAL A 37 -14.83 -3.46 -13.26
CA VAL A 37 -15.65 -2.24 -13.34
C VAL A 37 -15.17 -1.31 -14.45
N LEU A 38 -13.85 -1.16 -14.62
CA LEU A 38 -13.27 -0.16 -15.52
C LEU A 38 -12.99 -0.70 -16.94
N GLU A 39 -12.92 -2.02 -17.12
CA GLU A 39 -12.59 -2.70 -18.38
C GLU A 39 -11.23 -2.31 -19.00
N PHE A 40 -10.37 -1.63 -18.25
CA PHE A 40 -8.99 -1.31 -18.65
C PHE A 40 -8.00 -1.66 -17.54
N ILE A 41 -6.76 -1.92 -17.95
CA ILE A 41 -5.65 -2.26 -17.06
C ILE A 41 -5.22 -0.99 -16.31
N ASN A 42 -5.45 -0.96 -15.00
CA ASN A 42 -4.99 0.12 -14.13
C ASN A 42 -3.64 -0.24 -13.50
N PHE A 43 -2.55 0.32 -14.03
CA PHE A 43 -1.20 0.12 -13.50
C PHE A 43 -0.96 0.81 -12.15
N ALA A 44 -1.70 1.89 -11.83
CA ALA A 44 -1.53 2.65 -10.58
C ALA A 44 -2.09 1.93 -9.34
N HIS A 45 -2.67 0.73 -9.50
CA HIS A 45 -3.31 0.00 -8.41
C HIS A 45 -2.31 -0.39 -7.31
N SER A 46 -1.12 -0.85 -7.70
CA SER A 46 -0.05 -1.21 -6.76
C SER A 46 0.41 -0.02 -5.91
N GLU A 47 0.41 1.17 -6.49
CA GLU A 47 0.85 2.41 -5.87
C GLU A 47 -0.18 2.90 -4.85
N ILE A 48 -1.47 2.77 -5.18
CA ILE A 48 -2.56 3.03 -4.23
C ILE A 48 -2.44 2.09 -3.01
N PHE A 49 -2.10 0.81 -3.23
CA PHE A 49 -1.83 -0.14 -2.15
C PHE A 49 -0.61 0.30 -1.31
N ILE A 50 0.50 0.68 -1.95
CA ILE A 50 1.70 1.16 -1.27
C ILE A 50 1.39 2.36 -0.36
N VAL A 51 0.58 3.32 -0.81
CA VAL A 51 0.22 4.50 0.00
C VAL A 51 -0.45 4.10 1.31
N GLY A 52 -1.32 3.09 1.31
CA GLY A 52 -1.95 2.59 2.54
C GLY A 52 -0.92 2.04 3.54
N ALA A 53 0.03 1.23 3.06
CA ALA A 53 1.12 0.72 3.88
C ALA A 53 2.04 1.86 4.38
N PHE A 54 2.29 2.84 3.51
CA PHE A 54 3.14 3.99 3.79
C PHE A 54 2.59 4.84 4.93
N VAL A 55 1.31 5.20 4.86
CA VAL A 55 0.63 5.95 5.92
C VAL A 55 0.67 5.19 7.25
N GLY A 56 0.47 3.88 7.22
CA GLY A 56 0.57 3.06 8.42
C GLY A 56 1.96 3.05 9.04
N ALA A 57 3.00 2.91 8.22
CA ALA A 57 4.38 2.98 8.66
C ALA A 57 4.74 4.35 9.26
N GLU A 58 4.32 5.45 8.62
CA GLU A 58 4.53 6.80 9.14
C GLU A 58 3.88 7.01 10.51
N ILE A 59 2.65 6.53 10.69
CA ILE A 59 1.94 6.63 11.96
C ILE A 59 2.70 5.85 13.04
N LEU A 60 3.10 4.61 12.76
CA LEU A 60 3.84 3.78 13.72
C LEU A 60 5.18 4.40 14.11
N LEU A 61 5.95 4.91 13.14
CA LEU A 61 7.22 5.58 13.38
C LEU A 61 7.03 6.87 14.18
N SER A 62 6.00 7.65 13.87
CA SER A 62 5.66 8.87 14.62
C SER A 62 5.28 8.55 16.07
N LEU A 63 4.45 7.53 16.29
CA LEU A 63 4.07 7.07 17.64
C LEU A 63 5.28 6.56 18.43
N LYS A 64 6.19 5.84 17.75
CA LYS A 64 7.44 5.37 18.35
C LYS A 64 8.33 6.53 18.78
N ASN A 65 8.53 7.53 17.91
CA ASN A 65 9.34 8.71 18.21
C ASN A 65 8.75 9.57 19.33
N ALA A 66 7.42 9.57 19.47
CA ALA A 66 6.72 10.24 20.57
C ALA A 66 6.72 9.43 21.89
N GLY A 67 7.26 8.21 21.92
CA GLY A 67 7.20 7.32 23.09
C GLY A 67 5.80 6.79 23.41
N ALA A 68 4.83 6.99 22.52
CA ALA A 68 3.43 6.62 22.74
C ALA A 68 3.13 5.16 22.38
N LEU A 69 4.02 4.51 21.61
CA LEU A 69 3.80 3.14 21.14
C LEU A 69 3.78 2.10 22.28
N GLU A 70 4.56 2.34 23.34
CA GLU A 70 4.63 1.45 24.51
C GLU A 70 3.51 1.70 25.52
N THR A 71 2.89 2.88 25.48
CA THR A 71 1.86 3.30 26.43
C THR A 71 0.44 3.02 25.92
N LEU A 72 0.25 3.02 24.60
CA LEU A 72 -1.05 2.76 23.99
C LEU A 72 -1.31 1.25 23.84
N PRO A 73 -2.56 0.79 24.06
CA PRO A 73 -2.93 -0.60 23.79
C PRO A 73 -2.72 -0.97 22.32
N TRP A 74 -1.94 -2.02 22.07
CA TRP A 74 -1.61 -2.47 20.71
C TRP A 74 -2.83 -2.68 19.78
N PRO A 75 -4.02 -3.16 20.24
CA PRO A 75 -5.16 -3.33 19.34
C PRO A 75 -5.71 -2.00 18.83
N LEU A 76 -5.67 -0.95 19.66
CA LEU A 76 -6.12 0.40 19.28
C LEU A 76 -5.17 1.02 18.26
N VAL A 77 -3.87 0.84 18.45
CA VAL A 77 -2.85 1.30 17.50
C VAL A 77 -3.04 0.61 16.15
N LEU A 78 -3.20 -0.72 16.14
CA LEU A 78 -3.43 -1.47 14.91
C LEU A 78 -4.71 -1.03 14.20
N LEU A 79 -5.83 -0.90 14.92
CA LEU A 79 -7.08 -0.44 14.34
C LEU A 79 -6.94 0.98 13.75
N GLY A 80 -6.27 1.88 14.48
CA GLY A 80 -6.01 3.25 14.02
C GLY A 80 -5.19 3.29 12.73
N VAL A 81 -4.11 2.50 12.67
CA VAL A 81 -3.24 2.37 11.50
C VAL A 81 -4.00 1.78 10.30
N MET A 82 -4.78 0.71 10.51
CA MET A 82 -5.59 0.10 9.46
C MET A 82 -6.61 1.09 8.90
N LEU A 83 -7.36 1.78 9.76
CA LEU A 83 -8.36 2.75 9.34
C LEU A 83 -7.72 3.94 8.62
N ALA A 84 -6.61 4.45 9.11
CA ALA A 84 -5.89 5.54 8.46
C ALA A 84 -5.39 5.14 7.06
N GLY A 85 -4.79 3.94 6.94
CA GLY A 85 -4.34 3.40 5.65
C GLY A 85 -5.50 3.17 4.67
N MET A 86 -6.63 2.63 5.14
CA MET A 86 -7.84 2.44 4.33
C MET A 86 -8.41 3.77 3.84
N LEU A 87 -8.51 4.76 4.73
CA LEU A 87 -9.03 6.08 4.38
C LEU A 87 -8.10 6.80 3.39
N ALA A 88 -6.78 6.75 3.61
CA ALA A 88 -5.82 7.38 2.72
C ALA A 88 -5.81 6.75 1.32
N SER A 89 -5.69 5.43 1.24
CA SER A 89 -5.70 4.70 -0.05
C SER A 89 -7.04 4.84 -0.77
N GLY A 90 -8.17 4.75 -0.06
CA GLY A 90 -9.50 4.95 -0.62
C GLY A 90 -9.72 6.37 -1.14
N ALA A 91 -9.35 7.39 -0.36
CA ALA A 91 -9.45 8.78 -0.79
C ALA A 91 -8.57 9.07 -2.00
N LEU A 92 -7.36 8.51 -2.04
CA LEU A 92 -6.46 8.63 -3.18
C LEU A 92 -7.05 7.96 -4.43
N ALA A 93 -7.55 6.73 -4.31
CA ALA A 93 -8.17 6.01 -5.42
C ALA A 93 -9.36 6.80 -6.01
N VAL A 94 -10.22 7.35 -5.16
CA VAL A 94 -11.35 8.19 -5.59
C VAL A 94 -10.85 9.47 -6.26
N SER A 95 -9.81 10.09 -5.75
CA SER A 95 -9.23 11.31 -6.33
C SER A 95 -8.66 11.05 -7.73
N ILE A 96 -7.92 9.95 -7.89
CA ILE A 96 -7.36 9.54 -9.19
C ILE A 96 -8.47 9.19 -10.18
N GLU A 97 -9.50 8.45 -9.74
CA GLU A 97 -10.66 8.16 -10.57
C GLU A 97 -11.28 9.46 -11.09
N ARG A 98 -11.51 10.44 -10.23
CA ARG A 98 -12.18 11.69 -10.62
C ARG A 98 -11.34 12.56 -11.55
N ILE A 99 -10.03 12.65 -11.30
CA ILE A 99 -9.14 13.60 -11.98
C ILE A 99 -8.54 12.99 -13.24
N ALA A 100 -8.08 11.75 -13.18
CA ALA A 100 -7.34 11.11 -14.27
C ALA A 100 -8.23 10.24 -15.17
N TYR A 101 -9.09 9.40 -14.59
CA TYR A 101 -9.76 8.34 -15.36
C TYR A 101 -11.17 8.70 -15.82
N ARG A 102 -11.97 9.34 -14.97
CA ARG A 102 -13.36 9.71 -15.26
C ARG A 102 -13.49 10.62 -16.48
N PRO A 103 -12.61 11.62 -16.72
CA PRO A 103 -12.67 12.43 -17.94
C PRO A 103 -12.40 11.64 -19.21
N LEU A 104 -11.70 10.52 -19.12
CA LEU A 104 -11.26 9.70 -20.25
C LEU A 104 -12.21 8.54 -20.58
N ARG A 105 -13.38 8.44 -19.92
CA ARG A 105 -14.32 7.34 -20.12
C ARG A 105 -14.89 7.23 -21.54
N ALA A 106 -15.00 8.35 -22.25
CA ALA A 106 -15.47 8.38 -23.64
C ALA A 106 -14.33 8.18 -24.66
N ALA A 107 -13.08 8.12 -24.20
CA ALA A 107 -11.92 7.99 -25.06
C ALA A 107 -11.68 6.53 -25.48
N PRO A 108 -10.96 6.28 -26.59
CA PRO A 108 -10.51 4.94 -26.95
C PRO A 108 -9.73 4.27 -25.80
N ARG A 109 -9.88 2.94 -25.64
CA ARG A 109 -9.34 2.16 -24.51
C ARG A 109 -7.83 2.33 -24.27
N LEU A 110 -7.06 2.71 -25.30
CA LEU A 110 -5.63 2.98 -25.18
C LEU A 110 -5.32 4.24 -24.33
N ILE A 111 -6.17 5.26 -24.38
CA ILE A 111 -5.94 6.55 -23.72
C ILE A 111 -6.00 6.43 -22.17
N PRO A 112 -7.03 5.79 -21.57
CA PRO A 112 -7.04 5.50 -20.14
C PRO A 112 -5.84 4.65 -19.68
N LEU A 113 -5.36 3.72 -20.50
CA LEU A 113 -4.19 2.91 -20.19
C LEU A 113 -2.92 3.76 -20.08
N ILE A 114 -2.69 4.68 -21.02
CA ILE A 114 -1.55 5.62 -20.98
C ILE A 114 -1.66 6.51 -19.73
N SER A 115 -2.87 7.00 -19.41
CA SER A 115 -3.11 7.76 -18.19
C SER A 115 -2.81 6.94 -16.93
N ALA A 116 -3.19 5.67 -16.88
CA ALA A 116 -2.91 4.79 -15.76
C ALA A 116 -1.40 4.56 -15.55
N ILE A 117 -0.63 4.39 -16.64
CA ILE A 117 0.84 4.31 -16.58
C ILE A 117 1.43 5.63 -16.05
N GLY A 118 0.98 6.77 -16.60
CA GLY A 118 1.44 8.08 -16.15
C GLY A 118 1.15 8.33 -14.67
N MET A 119 -0.02 7.91 -14.19
CA MET A 119 -0.38 8.01 -12.77
C MET A 119 0.46 7.08 -11.88
N SER A 120 0.82 5.88 -12.33
CA SER A 120 1.72 5.00 -11.59
C SER A 120 3.07 5.68 -11.35
N PHE A 121 3.73 6.20 -12.40
CA PHE A 121 4.99 6.92 -12.25
C PHE A 121 4.86 8.17 -11.39
N PHE A 122 3.81 8.97 -11.62
CA PHE A 122 3.54 10.15 -10.81
C PHE A 122 3.41 9.83 -9.32
N LEU A 123 2.64 8.80 -8.95
CA LEU A 123 2.48 8.40 -7.56
C LEU A 123 3.79 7.89 -6.95
N GLN A 124 4.55 7.07 -7.69
CA GLN A 124 5.86 6.58 -7.22
C GLN A 124 6.80 7.75 -6.90
N ASP A 125 6.88 8.73 -7.79
CA ASP A 125 7.76 9.88 -7.61
C ASP A 125 7.25 10.84 -6.53
N VAL A 126 5.94 11.02 -6.39
CA VAL A 126 5.35 11.79 -5.28
C VAL A 126 5.68 11.15 -3.93
N ILE A 127 5.54 9.83 -3.80
CA ILE A 127 5.90 9.13 -2.56
C ILE A 127 7.38 9.34 -2.25
N ARG A 128 8.27 9.15 -3.23
CA ARG A 128 9.72 9.36 -3.07
C ARG A 128 10.06 10.79 -2.68
N LEU A 129 9.39 11.77 -3.29
CA LEU A 129 9.58 13.19 -2.99
C LEU A 129 9.13 13.52 -1.56
N VAL A 130 7.93 13.09 -1.17
CA VAL A 130 7.40 13.32 0.18
C VAL A 130 8.34 12.74 1.22
N GLU A 131 8.83 11.52 0.99
CA GLU A 131 9.81 10.86 1.85
C GLU A 131 11.13 11.61 1.95
N SER A 132 11.65 12.05 0.81
CA SER A 132 12.86 12.85 0.77
C SER A 132 12.71 14.14 1.56
N LEU A 133 11.55 14.80 1.51
CA LEU A 133 11.29 16.05 2.23
C LEU A 133 11.12 15.84 3.73
N TRP A 134 10.40 14.79 4.13
CA TRP A 134 10.04 14.57 5.54
C TRP A 134 11.16 13.95 6.36
N ARG A 135 11.89 13.00 5.76
CA ARG A 135 12.94 12.24 6.45
C ARG A 135 14.35 12.55 6.00
N ASN A 136 14.53 13.50 5.06
CA ASN A 136 15.83 13.81 4.47
C ASN A 136 16.57 12.58 3.91
N ALA A 137 15.81 11.55 3.54
CA ALA A 137 16.32 10.23 3.19
C ALA A 137 16.02 9.92 1.72
N PHE A 138 16.86 10.46 0.83
CA PHE A 138 16.80 10.18 -0.61
C PHE A 138 17.06 8.69 -0.93
N ASN A 139 17.70 7.96 0.00
CA ASN A 139 17.97 6.52 -0.06
C ASN A 139 17.76 5.89 1.33
N LEU A 140 16.50 5.70 1.75
CA LEU A 140 16.18 4.80 2.87
C LEU A 140 16.42 3.35 2.41
N VAL A 141 17.67 2.90 2.55
CA VAL A 141 18.01 1.47 2.50
C VAL A 141 17.64 0.91 3.87
N TYR A 142 16.52 0.19 3.95
CA TYR A 142 16.23 -0.62 5.13
C TYR A 142 17.37 -1.65 5.29
N PRO A 143 17.96 -1.82 6.48
CA PRO A 143 18.88 -2.92 6.73
C PRO A 143 18.22 -4.28 6.54
#